data_AF-A0A7K4F3R7-F1
#
_entry.id   AF-A0A7K4F3R7-F1
#
_cell.length_a   1.000
_cell.length_b   1.000
_cell.length_c   1.000
_cell.angle_alpha   90.00
_cell.angle_beta   90.00
_cell.angle_gamma   90.00
#
_symmetry.space_group_name_H-M   'P 1'
#
loop_
_entity.id
_entity.type
_entity.pdbx_description
1 polymer ?
#
loop_
_entity_poly.entity_id
_entity_poly.type
_entity_poly.pdbx_seq_one_letter_code
_entity_poly.pdbx_strand_id
1 'polypeptide(L)' 'YDKDGYDGNGYDEDGYDRNGYDRLGYDHLGYDQEGYDQEGYNKFKKRKTHSD' A
#
# COMPACT_ATOMS: atom_id res chain seq x y z
N TYR A 1 9.39 17.08 6.11
CA TYR A 1 8.85 16.93 4.76
C TYR A 1 9.75 17.66 3.78
N ASP A 2 10.06 17.03 2.64
CA ASP A 2 10.83 17.60 1.54
C ASP A 2 9.95 18.56 0.71
N LYS A 3 10.50 19.09 -0.38
CA LYS A 3 9.78 19.99 -1.29
C LYS A 3 8.52 19.37 -1.93
N ASP A 4 8.43 18.04 -1.92
CA ASP A 4 7.36 17.26 -2.52
C ASP A 4 6.37 16.77 -1.43
N GLY A 5 6.57 17.11 -0.16
CA GLY A 5 5.66 16.76 0.95
C GLY A 5 5.99 15.46 1.67
N TYR A 6 7.16 14.84 1.45
CA TYR A 6 7.52 13.53 2.04
C TYR A 6 8.54 13.64 3.18
N ASP A 7 8.38 12.87 4.25
CA ASP A 7 9.27 12.80 5.41
C ASP A 7 10.65 12.22 5.04
N GLY A 8 11.58 12.17 6.01
CA GLY A 8 12.92 11.61 5.77
C GLY A 8 12.92 10.12 5.41
N ASN A 9 11.80 9.43 5.60
CA ASN A 9 11.60 8.03 5.22
C ASN A 9 10.85 7.89 3.88
N GLY A 10 10.47 8.99 3.24
CA GLY A 10 9.76 9.01 1.96
C GLY A 10 8.24 8.89 2.04
N TYR A 11 7.62 9.18 3.19
CA TYR A 11 6.16 9.12 3.39
C TYR A 11 5.56 10.52 3.57
N ASP A 12 4.40 10.79 2.99
CA ASP A 12 3.66 12.03 3.15
C ASP A 12 3.11 12.22 4.57
N GLU A 13 2.38 13.31 4.79
CA GLU A 13 1.76 13.61 6.08
C GLU A 13 0.68 12.61 6.50
N ASP A 14 0.07 11.92 5.54
CA ASP A 14 -0.92 10.86 5.75
C ASP A 14 -0.27 9.49 5.97
N GLY A 15 1.06 9.39 5.79
CA GLY A 15 1.84 8.18 6.02
C GLY A 15 1.98 7.27 4.78
N TYR A 16 1.76 7.80 3.57
CA TYR A 16 1.87 7.07 2.31
C TYR A 16 3.13 7.46 1.54
N ASP A 17 3.76 6.49 0.88
CA ASP A 17 4.92 6.69 0.05
C ASP A 17 4.56 7.44 -1.25
N ARG A 18 5.58 7.71 -2.07
CA ARG A 18 5.40 8.37 -3.38
C ARG A 18 4.52 7.59 -4.37
N ASN A 19 4.30 6.30 -4.12
CA ASN A 19 3.45 5.44 -4.93
C ASN A 19 2.03 5.32 -4.34
N GLY A 20 1.76 5.95 -3.20
CA GLY A 20 0.46 5.92 -2.53
C GLY A 20 0.25 4.73 -1.60
N TYR A 21 1.33 4.08 -1.11
CA TYR A 21 1.27 2.94 -0.20
C TYR A 21 1.80 3.30 1.19
N ASP A 22 1.13 2.83 2.23
CA ASP A 22 1.54 3.00 3.60
C ASP A 22 2.83 2.23 3.91
N ARG A 23 3.31 2.37 5.16
CA ARG A 23 4.51 1.67 5.64
C ARG A 23 4.41 0.14 5.64
N LEU A 24 3.20 -0.39 5.53
CA LEU A 24 2.91 -1.82 5.45
C LEU A 24 2.78 -2.30 3.99
N GLY A 25 2.82 -1.38 3.02
CA GLY A 25 2.71 -1.66 1.59
C GLY A 25 1.28 -1.67 1.06
N TYR A 26 0.32 -1.07 1.77
CA TYR A 26 -1.09 -1.01 1.38
C TYR A 26 -1.52 0.40 0.97
N ASP A 27 -2.33 0.50 -0.07
CA ASP A 27 -2.90 1.76 -0.51
C ASP A 27 -3.95 2.30 0.48
N HIS A 28 -4.45 3.50 0.20
CA HIS A 28 -5.54 4.13 0.96
C HIS A 28 -6.86 3.33 1.01
N LEU A 29 -7.00 2.29 0.18
CA LEU A 29 -8.13 1.36 0.18
C LEU A 29 -7.83 0.07 0.95
N GLY A 30 -6.61 -0.09 1.46
CA GLY A 30 -6.15 -1.27 2.19
C GLY A 30 -5.67 -2.42 1.32
N TYR A 31 -5.29 -2.17 0.06
CA TYR A 31 -4.79 -3.17 -0.88
C TYR A 31 -3.30 -3.00 -1.18
N ASP A 32 -2.57 -4.11 -1.24
CA ASP A 32 -1.17 -4.16 -1.65
C ASP A 32 -1.00 -3.79 -3.13
N GLN A 33 0.26 -3.68 -3.57
CA GLN A 33 0.61 -3.42 -4.97
C GLN A 33 0.05 -4.46 -5.96
N GLU A 34 -0.31 -5.65 -5.47
CA GLU A 34 -0.90 -6.73 -6.26
C GLU A 34 -2.44 -6.73 -6.21
N GLY A 35 -3.05 -5.80 -5.45
CA GLY A 35 -4.49 -5.63 -5.32
C GLY A 35 -5.14 -6.53 -4.27
N TYR A 36 -4.40 -6.99 -3.26
CA TYR A 36 -4.86 -7.85 -2.16
C TYR A 36 -4.81 -7.14 -0.81
N ASP A 37 -5.82 -7.34 0.02
CA ASP A 37 -5.85 -6.82 1.37
C ASP A 37 -4.89 -7.55 2.32
N GLN A 38 -4.85 -7.10 3.57
CA GLN A 38 -4.03 -7.70 4.62
C GLN A 38 -4.38 -9.17 4.91
N GLU A 39 -5.59 -9.61 4.58
CA GLU A 39 -6.03 -10.99 4.69
C GLU A 39 -5.69 -11.82 3.43
N GLY A 40 -5.13 -11.18 2.42
CA GLY A 40 -4.78 -11.78 1.14
C GLY A 40 -5.96 -11.92 0.19
N TYR A 41 -7.01 -11.10 0.30
CA TYR A 41 -8.16 -11.10 -0.62
C TYR A 41 -8.19 -9.85 -1.50
N ASN A 42 -8.49 -10.03 -2.78
CA ASN A 42 -8.73 -8.90 -3.66
C ASN A 42 -10.17 -8.38 -3.53
N LYS A 43 -10.47 -7.27 -4.21
CA LYS A 43 -11.82 -6.67 -4.29
C LYS A 43 -12.95 -7.60 -4.74
N PHE A 44 -12.62 -8.75 -5.34
CA PHE A 44 -13.56 -9.79 -5.76
C PHE A 44 -13.67 -10.95 -4.77
N LYS A 45 -13.13 -10.81 -3.55
CA LYS A 45 -13.03 -11.86 -2.53
C LYS A 45 -12.25 -13.10 -3.00
N LYS A 46 -11.34 -12.94 -3.97
CA LYS A 46 -10.43 -14.02 -4.38
C LYS A 46 -9.16 -13.93 -3.55
N ARG A 47 -8.77 -15.06 -2.97
CA ARG A 47 -7.53 -15.18 -2.21
C ARG A 47 -6.32 -15.09 -3.15
N LYS A 48 -5.24 -14.47 -2.68
CA LYS A 48 -3.91 -14.46 -3.26
C LYS A 48 -3.44 -15.90 -3.37
N THR A 49 -3.59 -16.47 -4.55
CA THR A 49 -3.08 -17.81 -4.83
C THR A 49 -1.59 -17.66 -5.14
N HIS A 50 -0.75 -18.11 -4.22
CA HIS A 50 0.63 -18.45 -4.58
C HIS A 50 0.51 -19.73 -5.42
N SER A 51 0.52 -19.56 -6.75
CA SER A 51 0.76 -20.70 -7.63
C SER A 51 2.24 -21.02 -7.54
N ASP A 52 2.57 -22.05 -6.77
CA ASP A 52 3.86 -22.76 -6.84
C ASP A 52 4.09 -23.33 -8.26
#